data_AF-D2J6Y2-F1
#
_entry.id   AF-D2J6Y2-F1
#
_cell.length_a   1.000
_cell.length_b   1.000
_cell.length_c   1.000
_cell.angle_alpha   90.00
_cell.angle_beta   90.00
_cell.angle_gamma   90.00
#
_symmetry.space_group_name_H-M   'P 1'
#
loop_
_entity.id
_entity.type
_entity.pdbx_description
1 polymer ?
#
loop_
_entity_poly.entity_id
_entity_poly.type
_entity_poly.pdbx_seq_one_letter_code
_entity_poly.pdbx_strand_id
1 'polypeptide(L)'
;MAEKLQFKDASDTLIEVAKSIRGRVLTDFYYMNISEFKHINSKDYTKDEIMNYLSYKDDVLYFTQYRDASTYEVISNTILNMSRN
;
A
#
# COMPACT_ATOMS: atom_id res chain seq x y z
N MET A 1 5.63 -12.28 -13.60
CA MET A 1 4.75 -11.94 -12.46
C MET A 1 5.64 -11.84 -11.25
N ALA A 2 5.61 -10.73 -10.50
CA ALA A 2 6.34 -10.65 -9.25
C ALA A 2 5.82 -11.73 -8.30
N GLU A 3 6.72 -12.40 -7.58
CA GLU A 3 6.37 -13.40 -6.58
C GLU A 3 5.52 -12.74 -5.49
N LYS A 4 4.39 -13.35 -5.14
CA LYS A 4 3.49 -12.89 -4.09
C LYS A 4 3.67 -13.78 -2.87
N LEU A 5 3.92 -13.20 -1.70
CA LEU A 5 3.99 -13.93 -0.43
C LEU A 5 2.78 -13.59 0.43
N GLN A 6 1.90 -14.54 0.68
CA GLN A 6 0.75 -14.33 1.56
C GLN A 6 1.20 -14.19 3.02
N PHE A 7 0.42 -13.49 3.84
CA PHE A 7 0.75 -13.33 5.26
C PHE A 7 0.82 -14.65 6.02
N LYS A 8 -0.01 -15.64 5.66
CA LYS A 8 -0.03 -16.96 6.31
C LYS A 8 1.22 -17.80 6.04
N ASP A 9 1.94 -17.52 4.95
CA ASP A 9 3.08 -18.32 4.47
C ASP A 9 4.43 -17.64 4.78
N ALA A 10 4.40 -16.41 5.31
CA ALA A 10 5.58 -15.63 5.65
C ALA A 10 6.11 -15.96 7.05
N SER A 11 7.40 -15.69 7.28
CA SER A 11 7.97 -15.74 8.63
C SER A 11 7.40 -14.64 9.52
N ASP A 12 7.32 -14.89 10.83
CA ASP A 12 6.80 -13.92 11.80
C ASP A 12 7.49 -12.56 11.70
N THR A 13 8.82 -12.55 11.53
CA THR A 13 9.59 -11.31 11.37
C THR A 13 9.14 -10.51 10.14
N LEU A 14 8.90 -11.16 8.99
CA LEU A 14 8.42 -10.47 7.79
C LEU A 14 6.99 -9.97 7.97
N ILE A 15 6.14 -10.75 8.64
CA ILE A 15 4.77 -10.37 8.98
C ILE A 15 4.75 -9.10 9.83
N GLU A 16 5.58 -9.03 10.88
CA GLU A 16 5.66 -7.87 11.76
C GLU A 16 6.10 -6.61 11.02
N VAL A 17 7.14 -6.72 10.19
CA VAL A 17 7.62 -5.60 9.36
C VAL A 17 6.53 -5.13 8.40
N ALA A 18 5.88 -6.05 7.68
CA ALA A 18 4.82 -5.70 6.75
C ALA A 18 3.61 -5.04 7.45
N LYS A 19 3.20 -5.57 8.62
CA LYS A 19 2.11 -4.98 9.43
C LYS A 19 2.47 -3.58 9.91
N SER A 20 3.70 -3.37 10.37
CA SER A 20 4.20 -2.06 10.81
C SER A 20 4.16 -1.04 9.68
N ILE A 21 4.69 -1.38 8.50
CA ILE A 21 4.66 -0.53 7.31
C ILE A 21 3.23 -0.21 6.89
N ARG A 22 2.36 -1.23 6.80
CA ARG A 22 0.94 -1.03 6.47
C ARG A 22 0.26 -0.09 7.47
N GLY A 23 0.50 -0.27 8.77
CA GLY A 23 -0.07 0.58 9.81
C GLY A 23 0.38 2.04 9.70
N ARG A 24 1.67 2.26 9.48
CA ARG A 24 2.24 3.60 9.24
C ARG A 24 1.62 4.25 8.01
N VAL A 25 1.61 3.56 6.88
CA VAL A 25 1.09 4.07 5.60
C VAL A 25 -0.38 4.44 5.71
N LEU A 26 -1.21 3.59 6.33
CA LEU A 26 -2.63 3.88 6.53
C LEU A 26 -2.85 5.09 7.45
N THR A 27 -2.08 5.18 8.55
CA THR A 27 -2.17 6.30 9.49
C THR A 27 -1.76 7.61 8.82
N ASP A 28 -0.62 7.63 8.13
CA ASP A 28 -0.11 8.82 7.47
C ASP A 28 -1.07 9.26 6.36
N PHE A 29 -1.51 8.33 5.50
CA PHE A 29 -2.38 8.64 4.37
C PHE A 29 -3.77 9.13 4.79
N TYR A 30 -4.27 8.69 5.96
CA TYR A 30 -5.50 9.24 6.53
C TYR A 30 -5.43 10.77 6.64
N TYR A 31 -4.28 11.33 7.06
CA TYR A 31 -4.07 12.77 7.22
C TYR A 31 -3.62 13.50 5.94
N MET A 32 -3.14 12.79 4.91
CA MET A 32 -2.71 13.39 3.64
C MET A 32 -3.90 13.87 2.78
N ASN A 33 -3.68 14.84 1.88
CA ASN A 33 -4.73 15.24 0.95
C ASN A 33 -4.71 14.35 -0.31
N ILE A 34 -5.85 13.76 -0.66
CA ILE A 34 -5.97 12.92 -1.86
C ILE A 34 -5.68 13.70 -3.15
N SER A 35 -5.89 15.02 -3.15
CA SER A 35 -5.63 15.87 -4.31
C SER A 35 -4.16 15.88 -4.74
N GLU A 36 -3.23 15.56 -3.83
CA GLU A 36 -1.80 15.40 -4.12
C GLU A 36 -1.52 14.31 -5.16
N PHE A 37 -2.44 13.36 -5.30
CA PHE A 37 -2.32 12.21 -6.20
C PHE A 37 -3.15 12.35 -7.49
N LYS A 38 -3.82 13.48 -7.72
CA LYS A 38 -4.74 13.67 -8.86
C LYS A 38 -4.09 13.38 -10.22
N HIS A 39 -2.80 13.68 -10.35
CA HIS A 39 -2.04 13.50 -11.59
C HIS A 39 -1.79 12.02 -11.96
N ILE A 40 -1.88 11.09 -11.01
CA ILE A 40 -1.76 9.63 -11.24
C ILE A 40 -3.06 8.87 -10.99
N ASN A 41 -4.02 9.47 -10.29
CA ASN A 41 -5.32 8.87 -9.99
C ASN A 41 -6.32 9.06 -11.15
N SER A 42 -6.01 8.50 -12.32
CA SER A 42 -6.82 8.69 -13.53
C SER A 42 -8.21 8.05 -13.50
N LYS A 43 -8.45 7.14 -12.55
CA LYS A 43 -9.73 6.45 -12.33
C LYS A 43 -10.53 7.08 -11.18
N ASP A 44 -10.08 8.22 -10.65
CA ASP A 44 -10.73 8.97 -9.58
C ASP A 44 -11.05 8.14 -8.32
N TYR A 45 -10.14 7.22 -7.95
CA TYR A 45 -10.28 6.43 -6.73
C TYR A 45 -10.41 7.33 -5.50
N THR A 46 -11.39 7.03 -4.66
CA THR A 46 -11.57 7.69 -3.37
C THR A 46 -10.45 7.29 -2.40
N LYS A 47 -10.21 8.14 -1.39
CA LYS A 47 -9.27 7.82 -0.31
C LYS A 47 -9.64 6.48 0.36
N ASP A 48 -10.92 6.25 0.61
CA ASP A 48 -11.42 5.05 1.25
C ASP A 48 -11.18 3.79 0.41
N GLU A 49 -11.35 3.85 -0.91
CA GLU A 49 -11.02 2.72 -1.80
C GLU A 49 -9.54 2.34 -1.76
N ILE A 50 -8.65 3.34 -1.74
CA ILE A 50 -7.20 3.13 -1.66
C ILE A 50 -6.82 2.54 -0.28
N MET A 51 -7.38 3.08 0.80
CA MET A 51 -7.16 2.57 2.16
C MET A 51 -7.69 1.15 2.33
N ASN A 52 -8.86 0.84 1.78
CA ASN A 52 -9.45 -0.50 1.80
C ASN A 52 -8.57 -1.48 1.01
N TYR A 53 -8.12 -1.10 -0.18
CA TYR A 53 -7.22 -1.91 -0.98
C TYR A 53 -5.96 -2.29 -0.19
N LEU A 54 -5.32 -1.33 0.48
CA LEU A 54 -4.13 -1.58 1.31
C LEU A 54 -4.44 -2.42 2.54
N SER A 55 -5.60 -2.21 3.18
CA SER A 55 -6.00 -2.96 4.38
C SER A 55 -6.15 -4.46 4.08
N TYR A 56 -6.71 -4.79 2.91
CA TYR A 56 -6.95 -6.17 2.46
C TYR A 56 -5.85 -6.75 1.56
N LYS A 57 -4.79 -5.98 1.26
CA LYS A 57 -3.66 -6.47 0.46
C LYS A 57 -2.94 -7.58 1.22
N ASP A 58 -3.19 -8.82 0.83
CA ASP A 58 -2.54 -10.02 1.38
C ASP A 58 -1.23 -10.32 0.64
N ASP A 59 -0.27 -9.42 0.73
CA ASP A 59 1.04 -9.54 0.07
C ASP A 59 2.13 -8.91 0.95
N VAL A 60 2.92 -9.76 1.61
CA VAL A 60 3.99 -9.33 2.52
C VAL A 60 5.11 -8.62 1.75
N LEU A 61 5.49 -9.14 0.58
CA LEU A 61 6.55 -8.57 -0.25
C LEU A 61 6.16 -7.19 -0.77
N TYR A 62 4.88 -6.99 -1.05
CA TYR A 62 4.36 -5.67 -1.40
C TYR A 62 4.71 -4.61 -0.35
N PHE A 63 4.62 -4.93 0.94
CA PHE A 63 4.90 -3.96 2.00
C PHE A 63 6.37 -3.89 2.36
N THR A 64 7.07 -5.03 2.47
CA THR A 64 8.46 -5.05 2.94
C THR A 64 9.43 -4.36 1.99
N GLN A 65 9.12 -4.27 0.69
CA GLN A 65 9.92 -3.47 -0.26
C GLN A 65 9.89 -1.96 0.04
N TYR A 66 8.90 -1.47 0.79
CA TYR A 66 8.72 -0.05 1.13
C TYR A 66 9.22 0.30 2.54
N ARG A 67 10.20 -0.45 3.06
CA ARG A 67 10.73 -0.24 4.42
C ARG A 67 11.20 1.20 4.63
N ASP A 68 11.90 1.75 3.65
CA ASP A 68 12.50 3.08 3.69
C ASP A 68 11.77 4.10 2.79
N ALA A 69 10.64 3.69 2.20
CA ALA A 69 9.88 4.53 1.27
C ALA A 69 8.92 5.47 1.99
N SER A 70 8.70 6.65 1.41
CA SER A 70 7.71 7.60 1.91
C SER A 70 6.28 7.08 1.73
N THR A 71 5.35 7.51 2.57
CA THR A 71 3.92 7.17 2.40
C THR A 71 3.41 7.61 1.02
N TYR A 72 3.86 8.77 0.53
CA TYR A 72 3.53 9.25 -0.81
C TYR A 72 3.91 8.25 -1.91
N GLU A 73 5.09 7.65 -1.82
CA GLU A 73 5.57 6.66 -2.79
C GLU A 73 4.73 5.38 -2.75
N VAL A 74 4.42 4.88 -1.55
CA VAL A 74 3.58 3.69 -1.39
C VAL A 74 2.18 3.91 -1.97
N ILE A 75 1.56 5.05 -1.67
CA ILE A 75 0.23 5.40 -2.18
C ILE A 75 0.27 5.57 -3.70
N SER A 76 1.30 6.23 -4.23
CA SER A 76 1.44 6.41 -5.68
C SER A 76 1.49 5.07 -6.41
N ASN A 77 2.33 4.14 -5.93
CA ASN A 77 2.40 2.80 -6.49
C ASN A 77 1.10 2.00 -6.28
N THR A 78 0.41 2.22 -5.16
CA THR A 78 -0.90 1.59 -4.90
C THR A 78 -1.91 2.00 -5.96
N ILE A 79 -2.05 3.29 -6.22
CA ILE A 79 -2.98 3.85 -7.22
C ILE A 79 -2.64 3.31 -8.62
N LEU A 80 -1.36 3.32 -8.99
CA LEU A 80 -0.92 2.77 -10.28
C LEU A 80 -1.22 1.27 -10.42
N ASN A 81 -1.08 0.49 -9.35
CA ASN A 81 -1.39 -0.94 -9.34
C ASN A 81 -2.90 -1.22 -9.38
N MET A 82 -3.71 -0.40 -8.70
CA MET A 82 -5.18 -0.48 -8.79
C MET A 82 -5.64 -0.19 -10.23
N SER A 83 -5.00 0.75 -10.92
CA SER A 83 -5.33 1.11 -12.30
C SER A 83 -4.96 0.06 -13.35
N ARG A 84 -3.97 -0.80 -13.06
CA ARG A 84 -3.49 -1.86 -13.96
C ARG A 84 -4.32 -3.14 -13.92
N ASN A 85 -5.14 -3.31 -12.89
CA ASN A 85 -6.15 -4.36 -12.79
C ASN A 85 -7.52 -3.84 -13.26
#